data_AF-A0A6H0CZ28-F1
#
_entry.id   AF-A0A6H0CZ28-F1
#
_cell.length_a   1.000
_cell.length_b   1.000
_cell.length_c   1.000
_cell.angle_alpha   90.00
_cell.angle_beta   90.00
_cell.angle_gamma   90.00
#
_symmetry.space_group_name_H-M   'P 1'
#
loop_
_entity.id
_entity.type
_entity.pdbx_description
1 polymer ?
#
loop_
_entity_poly.entity_id
_entity_poly.type
_entity_poly.pdbx_seq_one_letter_code
_entity_poly.pdbx_strand_id
1 'polypeptide(L)'
;MTDVSVGYDGVQHAATQLLNGHTDMIEKLQSLKTVVDQLVGGEFRTQLASPKFQESYQQWTTGAQNMIQGLEGMAGFLNDVVRGHQELDQRLAGGAGH
;
A
#
# COMPACT_ATOMS: atom_id res chain seq x y z
N MET A 1 -22.04 20.58 12.19
CA MET A 1 -21.50 19.79 11.07
C MET A 1 -19.97 19.76 11.05
N THR A 2 -19.27 20.41 11.98
CA THR A 2 -17.81 20.55 11.97
C THR A 2 -17.03 19.27 12.32
N ASP A 3 -17.60 18.38 13.13
CA ASP A 3 -16.92 17.17 13.59
C ASP A 3 -16.76 16.12 12.47
N VAL A 4 -17.80 15.91 11.66
CA VAL A 4 -17.80 14.99 10.50
C VAL A 4 -16.85 15.46 9.39
N SER A 5 -16.80 16.76 9.11
CA SER A 5 -15.90 17.32 8.09
C SER A 5 -14.43 17.22 8.49
N VAL A 6 -14.12 17.40 9.79
CA VAL A 6 -12.75 17.23 10.31
C VAL A 6 -12.32 15.76 10.28
N GLY A 7 -13.23 14.82 10.56
CA GLY A 7 -12.96 13.40 10.42
C GLY A 7 -12.69 12.97 8.97
N TYR A 8 -13.46 13.51 8.02
CA TYR A 8 -13.35 13.15 6.60
C TYR A 8 -12.06 13.65 5.93
N ASP A 9 -11.69 14.91 6.19
CA ASP A 9 -10.43 15.46 5.70
C ASP A 9 -9.24 14.63 6.23
N GLY A 10 -9.34 14.19 7.49
CA GLY A 10 -8.42 13.23 8.09
C GLY A 10 -8.38 11.88 7.37
N VAL A 11 -9.53 11.31 6.98
CA VAL A 11 -9.62 10.05 6.22
C VAL A 11 -9.00 10.20 4.83
N GLN A 12 -9.33 11.28 4.11
CA GLN A 12 -8.79 11.52 2.77
C GLN A 12 -7.28 11.77 2.80
N HIS A 13 -6.80 12.51 3.79
CA HIS A 13 -5.38 12.74 4.02
C HIS A 13 -4.65 11.43 4.37
N ALA A 14 -5.23 10.59 5.23
CA ALA A 14 -4.69 9.27 5.55
C ALA A 14 -4.65 8.35 4.33
N ALA A 15 -5.71 8.29 3.53
CA ALA A 15 -5.76 7.49 2.30
C ALA A 15 -4.63 7.89 1.33
N THR A 16 -4.45 9.20 1.14
CA THR A 16 -3.39 9.75 0.28
C THR A 16 -2.00 9.40 0.81
N GLN A 17 -1.76 9.57 2.10
CA GLN A 17 -0.48 9.21 2.71
C GLN A 17 -0.18 7.71 2.60
N LEU A 18 -1.17 6.84 2.80
CA LEU A 18 -1.01 5.39 2.66
C LEU A 18 -0.71 4.99 1.22
N LEU A 19 -1.36 5.62 0.24
CA LEU A 19 -1.09 5.38 -1.19
C LEU A 19 0.31 5.83 -1.61
N ASN A 20 0.76 7.00 -1.12
CA ASN A 20 2.10 7.49 -1.38
C ASN A 20 3.15 6.55 -0.74
N GLY A 21 2.96 6.21 0.54
CA GLY A 21 3.84 5.25 1.22
C GLY A 21 3.86 3.89 0.54
N HIS A 22 2.74 3.42 0.00
CA HIS A 22 2.66 2.19 -0.78
C HIS A 22 3.56 2.23 -2.01
N THR A 23 3.51 3.32 -2.77
CA THR A 23 4.33 3.52 -3.96
C THR A 23 5.81 3.51 -3.61
N ASP A 24 6.22 4.30 -2.60
CA ASP A 24 7.61 4.37 -2.13
C ASP A 24 8.11 3.00 -1.67
N MET A 25 7.26 2.24 -0.98
CA MET A 25 7.60 0.90 -0.52
C MET A 25 7.78 -0.09 -1.66
N ILE A 26 6.91 -0.08 -2.68
CA ILE A 26 7.07 -0.91 -3.88
C ILE A 26 8.43 -0.63 -4.53
N GLU A 27 8.75 0.65 -4.75
CA GLU A 27 10.01 1.04 -5.38
C GLU A 27 11.21 0.56 -4.56
N LYS A 28 11.16 0.75 -3.24
CA LYS A 28 12.23 0.29 -2.35
C LYS A 28 12.39 -1.22 -2.35
N LEU A 29 11.28 -1.96 -2.31
CA LEU A 29 11.28 -3.43 -2.31
C LEU A 29 11.80 -3.98 -3.64
N GLN A 30 11.41 -3.40 -4.78
CA GLN A 30 11.95 -3.75 -6.10
C GLN A 30 13.46 -3.49 -6.21
N SER A 31 13.93 -2.37 -5.68
CA SER A 31 15.36 -2.04 -5.62
C SER A 31 16.14 -3.08 -4.81
N LEU A 32 15.65 -3.43 -3.62
CA LEU A 32 16.27 -4.46 -2.77
C LEU A 32 16.26 -5.83 -3.46
N LYS A 33 15.15 -6.18 -4.13
CA LYS A 33 15.03 -7.45 -4.86
C LYS A 33 16.08 -7.55 -5.94
N THR A 34 16.30 -6.46 -6.69
CA THR A 34 17.32 -6.39 -7.75
C THR A 34 18.71 -6.64 -7.21
N VAL A 35 19.07 -6.04 -6.06
CA VAL A 35 20.36 -6.27 -5.41
C VAL A 35 20.53 -7.75 -5.05
N VAL A 36 19.51 -8.38 -4.48
CA VAL A 36 19.58 -9.80 -4.11
C VAL A 36 19.66 -10.68 -5.35
N ASP A 37 18.86 -10.42 -6.39
CA ASP A 37 18.89 -11.17 -7.64
C ASP A 37 20.27 -11.11 -8.33
N GLN A 38 20.93 -9.94 -8.31
CA GLN A 38 22.30 -9.79 -8.83
C GLN A 38 23.32 -10.63 -8.06
N LEU A 39 23.21 -10.68 -6.73
CA LEU A 39 24.09 -11.50 -5.88
C LEU A 39 23.86 -13.00 -6.10
N VAL A 40 22.61 -13.43 -6.27
CA VAL A 40 22.23 -14.84 -6.50
C VAL A 40 22.47 -15.27 -7.96
N GLY A 41 22.53 -14.33 -8.90
CA GLY A 41 22.84 -14.60 -10.31
C GLY A 41 24.33 -14.65 -10.62
N GLY A 42 25.18 -14.05 -9.79
CA GLY A 42 26.63 -13.95 -9.99
C GLY A 42 27.45 -15.07 -9.33
N GLU A 43 28.77 -14.89 -9.27
CA GLU A 43 29.70 -15.87 -8.68
C GLU A 43 29.44 -16.16 -7.18
N PHE A 44 28.79 -15.22 -6.49
CA PHE A 44 28.34 -15.41 -5.11
C PHE A 44 27.25 -16.47 -4.95
N ARG A 45 26.55 -16.86 -6.03
CA ARG A 45 25.53 -17.93 -6.00
C ARG A 45 26.03 -19.21 -5.36
N THR A 46 27.27 -19.61 -5.64
CA THR A 46 27.84 -20.88 -5.14
C THR A 46 28.10 -20.81 -3.63
N GLN A 47 28.37 -19.62 -3.09
CA GLN A 47 28.57 -19.36 -1.65
C GLN A 47 27.24 -19.07 -0.93
N LEU A 48 26.30 -18.44 -1.62
CA LEU A 48 24.94 -18.14 -1.17
C LEU A 48 23.95 -19.28 -1.40
N ALA A 49 24.37 -20.38 -2.03
CA ALA A 49 23.61 -21.62 -2.18
C ALA A 49 23.30 -22.31 -0.83
N SER A 50 23.47 -21.59 0.28
CA SER A 50 22.92 -21.95 1.57
C SER A 50 21.39 -22.01 1.47
N PRO A 51 20.77 -23.16 1.77
CA PRO A 51 19.31 -23.30 1.80
C PRO A 51 18.64 -22.23 2.69
N LYS A 52 19.32 -21.84 3.77
CA LYS A 52 18.86 -20.82 4.71
C LYS A 52 18.70 -19.44 4.06
N PHE A 53 19.63 -19.05 3.18
CA PHE A 53 19.54 -17.77 2.48
C PHE A 53 18.36 -17.76 1.52
N GLN A 54 18.17 -18.85 0.76
CA GLN A 54 17.07 -18.99 -0.18
C GLN A 54 15.70 -19.00 0.54
N GLU A 55 15.61 -19.68 1.69
CA GLU A 55 14.42 -19.65 2.55
C GLU A 55 14.12 -18.23 3.06
N SER A 56 15.13 -17.53 3.59
CA SER A 56 14.97 -16.14 4.06
C SER A 56 14.57 -15.19 2.92
N TYR A 57 15.11 -15.36 1.71
CA TYR A 57 14.74 -14.57 0.54
C TYR A 57 13.29 -14.80 0.10
N GLN A 58 12.83 -16.06 0.10
CA GLN A 58 11.43 -16.38 -0.19
C GLN A 58 10.49 -15.81 0.89
N GLN A 59 10.82 -15.99 2.18
CA GLN A 59 10.04 -15.43 3.28
C GLN A 59 9.94 -13.90 3.18
N TRP A 60 11.06 -13.22 2.90
CA TRP A 60 11.08 -11.79 2.69
C TRP A 60 10.20 -11.37 1.50
N THR A 61 10.34 -12.03 0.35
CA THR A 61 9.56 -11.69 -0.86
C THR A 61 8.05 -11.85 -0.62
N THR A 62 7.63 -12.95 0.01
CA THR A 62 6.23 -13.19 0.36
C THR A 62 5.74 -12.15 1.38
N GLY A 63 6.52 -11.87 2.43
CA GLY A 63 6.16 -10.88 3.44
C GLY A 63 6.01 -9.48 2.85
N ALA A 64 6.91 -9.10 1.95
CA ALA A 64 6.87 -7.84 1.22
C ALA A 64 5.61 -7.73 0.34
N GLN A 65 5.26 -8.78 -0.40
CA GLN A 65 4.02 -8.83 -1.18
C GLN A 65 2.77 -8.69 -0.30
N ASN A 66 2.71 -9.44 0.80
CA ASN A 66 1.58 -9.36 1.74
C ASN A 66 1.43 -7.97 2.34
N MET A 67 2.56 -7.31 2.67
CA MET A 67 2.55 -5.95 3.19
C MET A 67 2.01 -4.94 2.17
N ILE A 68 2.48 -5.02 0.91
CA ILE A 68 2.00 -4.19 -0.20
C ILE A 68 0.49 -4.37 -0.36
N GLN A 69 0.01 -5.62 -0.45
CA GLN A 69 -1.41 -5.92 -0.61
C GLN A 69 -2.27 -5.41 0.55
N GLY A 70 -1.79 -5.55 1.79
CA GLY A 70 -2.49 -5.02 2.96
C GLY A 70 -2.61 -3.50 2.93
N LEU A 71 -1.55 -2.80 2.50
CA LEU A 71 -1.53 -1.35 2.39
C LEU A 71 -2.43 -0.85 1.24
N GLU A 72 -2.43 -1.53 0.10
CA GLU A 72 -3.36 -1.26 -1.01
C GLU A 72 -4.81 -1.44 -0.58
N GLY A 73 -5.13 -2.51 0.15
CA GLY A 73 -6.46 -2.77 0.69
C GLY A 73 -6.94 -1.68 1.66
N MET A 74 -6.06 -1.20 2.55
CA MET A 74 -6.37 -0.09 3.45
C MET A 74 -6.60 1.22 2.68
N ALA A 75 -5.75 1.56 1.71
CA ALA A 75 -5.91 2.75 0.88
C ALA A 75 -7.21 2.69 0.05
N GLY A 76 -7.53 1.51 -0.51
CA GLY A 76 -8.77 1.27 -1.24
C GLY A 76 -10.01 1.48 -0.36
N PHE A 77 -10.04 0.85 0.81
CA PHE A 77 -11.14 1.01 1.76
C PHE A 77 -11.38 2.49 2.14
N LEU A 78 -10.32 3.23 2.46
CA LEU A 78 -10.47 4.65 2.82
C LEU A 78 -10.97 5.49 1.62
N ASN A 79 -10.53 5.18 0.40
CA ASN A 79 -11.05 5.84 -0.80
C ASN A 79 -12.53 5.51 -1.06
N ASP A 80 -12.97 4.29 -0.82
CA ASP A 80 -14.39 3.91 -0.95
C ASP A 80 -15.26 4.64 0.08
N VAL A 81 -14.79 4.77 1.32
CA VAL A 81 -15.45 5.57 2.35
C VAL A 81 -15.57 7.03 1.90
N VAL A 82 -14.49 7.59 1.35
CA VAL A 82 -14.45 8.96 0.82
C VAL A 82 -15.48 9.16 -0.29
N ARG A 83 -15.54 8.25 -1.27
CA ARG A 83 -16.49 8.31 -2.40
C ARG A 83 -17.95 8.15 -1.96
N GLY A 84 -18.23 7.15 -1.14
CA GLY A 84 -19.61 6.87 -0.68
C GLY A 84 -20.22 8.07 0.05
N HIS A 85 -19.43 8.80 0.82
CA HIS A 85 -19.89 10.05 1.45
C HIS A 85 -20.12 11.19 0.46
N GLN A 86 -19.24 11.40 -0.52
CA GLN A 86 -19.47 12.42 -1.56
C GLN A 86 -20.77 12.16 -2.33
N GLU A 87 -21.05 10.89 -2.66
CA GLU A 87 -22.29 10.50 -3.32
C GLU A 87 -23.53 10.75 -2.44
N LEU A 88 -23.44 10.46 -1.14
CA LEU A 88 -24.53 10.74 -0.18
C LEU A 88 -24.79 12.24 -0.07
N ASP A 89 -23.76 13.06 0.05
CA ASP A 89 -23.89 14.52 0.15
C ASP A 89 -24.48 15.12 -1.13
N GLN A 90 -24.06 14.65 -2.31
CA GLN A 90 -24.65 15.07 -3.59
C GLN A 90 -26.15 14.77 -3.67
N ARG A 91 -26.57 13.60 -3.16
CA ARG A 91 -28.00 13.23 -3.12
C ARG A 91 -28.78 14.09 -2.14
N LEU A 92 -28.24 14.36 -0.95
CA LEU A 92 -28.88 15.20 0.06
C LEU A 92 -28.99 16.66 -0.42
N ALA A 93 -27.94 17.21 -1.03
CA ALA A 93 -27.94 18.55 -1.60
C ALA A 93 -28.93 18.69 -2.77
N GLY A 94 -29.05 17.66 -3.61
CA GLY A 94 -30.03 17.61 -4.68
C GLY A 94 -31.48 17.48 -4.19
N GLY A 95 -31.71 16.81 -3.05
CA GLY A 95 -33.04 16.62 -2.46
C GLY A 95 -33.52 17.78 -1.58
N ALA A 96 -32.61 18.55 -0.98
CA ALA A 96 -32.96 19.70 -0.14
C ALA A 96 -33.26 20.99 -0.94
N GLY A 97 -33.12 20.95 -2.27
CA GLY A 97 -33.40 22.06 -3.18
C GLY A 97 -34.78 22.04 -3.86
N HIS A 98 -35.72 21.22 -3.37
CA HIS A 98 -37.12 21.15 -3.79
C HIS A 98 -38.05 21.27 -2.57
#